data_AF-A0A1W1CU14-F1
#
_entry.id   AF-A0A1W1CU14-F1
#
_cell.length_a   1.000
_cell.length_b   1.000
_cell.length_c   1.000
_cell.angle_alpha   90.00
_cell.angle_beta   90.00
_cell.angle_gamma   90.00
#
_symmetry.space_group_name_H-M   'P 1'
#
loop_
_entity.id
_entity.type
_entity.pdbx_description
1 polymer ?
#
loop_
_entity_poly.entity_id
_entity_poly.type
_entity_poly.pdbx_seq_one_letter_code
_entity_poly.pdbx_strand_id
1 'polypeptide(L)'
;MIYYIYSENENEFIDKAKEYLKKEEVCYCSFDRLESLDIQEVDHLLVTGSVKEIKLILALAQQNNLSVGIIPSVKQKELVRTFSLPSKLEDAVELALTPSKKPLDILYANGTVVLQEVVVGDAPPLDVFDTALGETTYIDRIKIFWRTIQKVKTLKHTQMKIIDANDNEIKLSAVGIVGLEYQNNTFASKLVSSQLSASDGKLSMVILSPTSIMQYMGYLFKALVSHLTPRTLPHSVGYIRSSKLYVETKEFLKVRIDSQEMGVTPLMLEVKEKSLALSVGEKFWQRQAEQTTGKDSIKIDHLPSDEESSVYLSKSIPFFSHASKAQYASLFTNLREEGKVSKNFMVLLILATMIATFGLFINSSSVIIGAMLLAPLMQPIVSLSMGVLRQDSTLELNGVKTIAIGVSTVLVTAALMALFTPIERLTSEMVGRLSPTILDLYVAMVSGAAAAYAKSNEKILGSLAGVAIAVALVPPIAVAGIGMGWGNWHMFYSAFLLFVTNLVGIVFSAAFVFAVLGYSPLHLAKKGMFVWLMIVMLVSIPLYSSFRQMEEDIYLQRTLLNVNFDIGGNHVKLTHIELFHRAKKDEIHCEVLTTGVLRLKEKKILKNLILKKIDKEAVIIATFRYLL
;
A
#
# COMPACT_ATOMS: atom_id res chain seq x y z
N MET A 1 58.58 14.51 0.04
CA MET A 1 58.33 15.24 -1.23
C MET A 1 56.90 15.01 -1.73
N ILE A 2 56.36 15.94 -2.54
CA ILE A 2 55.05 15.76 -3.21
C ILE A 2 55.26 15.09 -4.57
N TYR A 3 54.52 14.02 -4.84
CA TYR A 3 54.56 13.32 -6.13
C TYR A 3 53.22 13.36 -6.84
N TYR A 4 53.21 13.83 -8.09
CA TYR A 4 52.05 13.77 -8.97
C TYR A 4 52.11 12.53 -9.87
N ILE A 5 51.21 11.60 -9.60
CA ILE A 5 50.97 10.37 -10.34
C ILE A 5 49.88 10.61 -11.38
N TYR A 6 50.19 10.41 -12.65
CA TYR A 6 49.25 10.64 -13.75
C TYR A 6 49.19 9.48 -14.75
N SER A 7 48.00 9.22 -15.28
CA SER A 7 47.77 8.23 -16.35
C SER A 7 48.19 8.77 -17.72
N GLU A 8 48.74 7.98 -18.63
CA GLU A 8 49.16 8.47 -19.96
C GLU A 8 48.00 8.67 -20.96
N ASN A 9 46.76 8.38 -20.53
CA ASN A 9 45.57 8.38 -21.40
C ASN A 9 44.87 9.75 -21.58
N GLU A 10 45.17 10.75 -20.74
CA GLU A 10 44.49 12.07 -20.75
C GLU A 10 45.49 13.25 -20.84
N ASN A 11 46.46 13.16 -21.78
CA ASN A 11 47.60 14.08 -21.88
C ASN A 11 47.20 15.58 -21.87
N GLU A 12 46.18 16.00 -22.63
CA GLU A 12 45.78 17.43 -22.66
C GLU A 12 45.28 17.93 -21.29
N PHE A 13 44.56 17.11 -20.53
CA PHE A 13 44.08 17.48 -19.20
C PHE A 13 45.23 17.52 -18.20
N ILE A 14 46.13 16.54 -18.30
CA ILE A 14 47.31 16.42 -17.42
C ILE A 14 48.28 17.57 -17.68
N ASP A 15 48.51 17.96 -18.93
CA ASP A 15 49.37 19.11 -19.26
C ASP A 15 48.84 20.40 -18.65
N LYS A 16 47.51 20.62 -18.71
CA LYS A 16 46.86 21.73 -18.02
C LYS A 16 47.03 21.64 -16.51
N ALA A 17 46.85 20.46 -15.90
CA ALA A 17 47.06 20.28 -14.46
C ALA A 17 48.53 20.56 -14.06
N LYS A 18 49.49 20.10 -14.86
CA LYS A 18 50.93 20.38 -14.70
C LYS A 18 51.22 21.87 -14.75
N GLU A 19 50.54 22.66 -15.59
CA GLU A 19 50.73 24.12 -15.63
C GLU A 19 50.40 24.80 -14.30
N TYR A 20 49.35 24.36 -13.60
CA TYR A 20 49.03 24.87 -12.26
C TYR A 20 50.04 24.39 -11.21
N LEU A 21 50.60 23.18 -11.37
CA LEU A 21 51.60 22.61 -10.47
C LEU A 21 53.02 23.16 -10.66
N LYS A 22 53.33 23.84 -11.77
CA LYS A 22 54.68 24.37 -12.08
C LYS A 22 55.25 25.31 -11.01
N LYS A 23 54.40 25.93 -10.20
CA LYS A 23 54.82 26.85 -9.13
C LYS A 23 55.18 26.15 -7.83
N GLU A 24 54.90 24.85 -7.73
CA GLU A 24 55.07 24.04 -6.53
C GLU A 24 56.22 23.03 -6.73
N GLU A 25 56.88 22.63 -5.64
CA GLU A 25 57.92 21.59 -5.65
C GLU A 25 57.29 20.19 -5.76
N VAL A 26 56.90 19.81 -6.97
CA VAL A 26 56.21 18.53 -7.27
C VAL A 26 57.02 17.67 -8.23
N CYS A 27 57.26 16.42 -7.84
CA CYS A 27 57.86 15.39 -8.69
C CYS A 27 56.80 14.72 -9.57
N TYR A 28 57.14 14.40 -10.82
CA TYR A 28 56.18 13.86 -11.79
C TYR A 28 56.48 12.37 -12.06
N CYS A 29 55.49 11.50 -11.86
CA CYS A 29 55.60 10.07 -12.12
C CYS A 29 54.42 9.58 -12.97
N SER A 30 54.68 8.89 -14.09
CA SER A 30 53.58 8.24 -14.83
C SER A 30 53.17 6.96 -14.12
N PHE A 31 51.89 6.59 -14.23
CA PHE A 31 51.34 5.42 -13.56
C PHE A 31 52.08 4.12 -13.93
N ASP A 32 52.57 3.99 -15.16
CA ASP A 32 53.34 2.81 -15.63
C ASP A 32 54.71 2.67 -14.96
N ARG A 33 55.21 3.73 -14.32
CA ARG A 33 56.47 3.76 -13.58
C ARG A 33 56.28 3.71 -12.07
N LEU A 34 55.06 3.43 -11.59
CA LEU A 34 54.75 3.43 -10.16
C LEU A 34 55.65 2.48 -9.35
N GLU A 35 56.04 1.33 -9.92
CA GLU A 35 56.93 0.36 -9.26
C GLU A 35 58.34 0.90 -8.99
N SER A 36 58.76 1.94 -9.72
CA SER A 36 60.09 2.56 -9.56
C SER A 36 60.11 3.72 -8.56
N LEU A 37 58.95 4.06 -7.97
CA LEU A 37 58.81 5.12 -7.00
C LEU A 37 59.41 4.70 -5.65
N ASP A 38 60.37 5.46 -5.13
CA ASP A 38 60.82 5.28 -3.74
C ASP A 38 59.79 5.89 -2.78
N ILE A 39 58.95 5.02 -2.22
CA ILE A 39 57.84 5.38 -1.34
C ILE A 39 58.33 6.05 -0.05
N GLN A 40 59.56 5.80 0.40
CA GLN A 40 60.07 6.34 1.66
C GLN A 40 60.30 7.86 1.62
N GLU A 41 60.47 8.43 0.42
CA GLU A 41 60.70 9.87 0.23
C GLU A 41 59.40 10.66 -0.06
N VAL A 42 58.26 9.97 -0.08
CA VAL A 42 56.95 10.55 -0.40
C VAL A 42 56.26 11.00 0.88
N ASP A 43 55.82 12.26 0.94
CA ASP A 43 54.98 12.76 2.04
C ASP A 43 53.50 12.87 1.60
N HIS A 44 53.30 13.19 0.33
CA HIS A 44 51.99 13.48 -0.24
C HIS A 44 51.92 13.05 -1.71
N LEU A 45 50.82 12.40 -2.09
CA LEU A 45 50.56 11.93 -3.44
C LEU A 45 49.43 12.74 -4.08
N LEU A 46 49.66 13.26 -5.27
CA LEU A 46 48.62 13.79 -6.14
C LEU A 46 48.30 12.72 -7.19
N VAL A 47 47.02 12.50 -7.50
CA VAL A 47 46.63 11.50 -8.51
C VAL A 47 45.64 12.04 -9.54
N THR A 48 45.91 11.77 -10.81
CA THR A 48 44.97 11.90 -11.93
C THR A 48 44.98 10.62 -12.76
N GLY A 49 43.83 10.00 -12.94
CA GLY A 49 43.70 8.81 -13.77
C GLY A 49 42.29 8.26 -13.76
N SER A 50 42.12 7.07 -14.34
CA SER A 50 40.92 6.26 -14.22
C SER A 50 40.59 5.94 -12.76
N VAL A 51 39.33 5.61 -12.49
CA VAL A 51 38.88 5.24 -11.13
C VAL A 51 39.66 4.04 -10.58
N LYS A 52 40.08 3.12 -11.46
CA LYS A 52 40.88 1.94 -11.07
C LYS A 52 42.29 2.34 -10.62
N GLU A 53 42.95 3.23 -11.35
CA GLU A 53 44.28 3.75 -10.98
C GLU A 53 44.21 4.54 -9.67
N ILE A 54 43.19 5.40 -9.51
CA ILE A 54 42.96 6.15 -8.26
C ILE A 54 42.80 5.18 -7.08
N LYS A 55 42.00 4.13 -7.20
CA LYS A 55 41.85 3.11 -6.15
C LYS A 55 43.17 2.44 -5.75
N LEU A 56 44.03 2.16 -6.74
CA LEU A 56 45.36 1.58 -6.48
C LEU A 56 46.25 2.55 -5.71
N ILE A 57 46.26 3.84 -6.08
CA ILE A 57 47.02 4.86 -5.35
C ILE A 57 46.49 5.06 -3.93
N LEU A 58 45.17 5.04 -3.73
CA LEU A 58 44.59 5.13 -2.39
C LEU A 58 44.96 3.93 -1.53
N ALA A 59 44.96 2.72 -2.09
CA ALA A 59 45.42 1.52 -1.38
C ALA A 59 46.91 1.59 -1.03
N LEU A 60 47.75 2.04 -1.97
CA LEU A 60 49.19 2.26 -1.75
C LEU A 60 49.43 3.27 -0.62
N ALA A 61 48.72 4.40 -0.65
CA ALA A 61 48.85 5.44 0.35
C ALA A 61 48.38 4.98 1.72
N GLN A 62 47.27 4.23 1.80
CA GLN A 62 46.77 3.64 3.03
C GLN A 62 47.82 2.70 3.66
N GLN A 63 48.46 1.84 2.86
CA GLN A 63 49.47 0.88 3.35
C GLN A 63 50.74 1.56 3.87
N ASN A 64 51.07 2.73 3.33
CA ASN A 64 52.30 3.46 3.64
C ASN A 64 52.05 4.73 4.49
N ASN A 65 50.84 4.92 5.02
CA ASN A 65 50.44 6.07 5.83
C ASN A 65 50.71 7.43 5.15
N LEU A 66 50.46 7.50 3.84
CA LEU A 66 50.65 8.70 3.02
C LEU A 66 49.35 9.48 2.90
N SER A 67 49.48 10.80 2.71
CA SER A 67 48.36 11.66 2.35
C SER A 67 48.15 11.72 0.84
N VAL A 68 46.91 11.85 0.38
CA VAL A 68 46.56 11.84 -1.05
C VAL A 68 45.63 12.99 -1.42
N GLY A 69 45.92 13.67 -2.51
CA GLY A 69 45.05 14.60 -3.20
C GLY A 69 44.60 14.06 -4.55
N ILE A 70 43.30 14.17 -4.86
CA ILE A 70 42.76 13.77 -6.16
C ILE A 70 42.56 15.01 -7.03
N ILE A 71 43.12 14.99 -8.24
CA ILE A 71 42.82 15.98 -9.29
C ILE A 71 41.89 15.29 -10.30
N PRO A 72 40.56 15.47 -10.18
CA PRO A 72 39.57 14.70 -10.93
C PRO A 72 39.42 15.20 -12.37
N SER A 73 39.29 14.26 -13.31
CA SER A 73 38.96 14.57 -14.70
C SER A 73 37.49 15.03 -14.84
N VAL A 74 37.20 15.81 -15.89
CA VAL A 74 35.84 16.35 -16.19
C VAL A 74 34.79 15.23 -16.34
N LYS A 75 35.23 14.02 -16.73
CA LYS A 75 34.34 12.86 -16.88
C LYS A 75 33.94 12.23 -15.53
N GLN A 76 34.68 12.47 -14.45
CA GLN A 76 34.52 11.80 -13.15
C GLN A 76 33.53 12.51 -12.23
N LYS A 77 32.32 12.80 -12.74
CA LYS A 77 31.30 13.57 -12.02
C LYS A 77 30.90 12.94 -10.68
N GLU A 78 30.86 11.61 -10.60
CA GLU A 78 30.50 10.90 -9.37
C GLU A 78 31.56 11.08 -8.28
N LEU A 79 32.84 10.94 -8.64
CA LEU A 79 33.97 11.14 -7.73
C LEU A 79 33.99 12.56 -7.14
N VAL A 80 33.82 13.56 -8.03
CA VAL A 80 33.70 14.98 -7.66
C VAL A 80 32.57 15.19 -6.66
N ARG A 81 31.40 14.61 -6.91
CA ARG A 81 30.21 14.74 -6.07
C ARG A 81 30.34 14.04 -4.72
N THR A 82 30.97 12.87 -4.70
CA THR A 82 31.19 12.07 -3.50
C THR A 82 32.11 12.79 -2.53
N PHE A 83 33.32 13.16 -2.95
CA PHE A 83 34.30 13.83 -2.09
C PHE A 83 34.16 15.36 -2.06
N SER A 84 33.12 15.90 -2.69
CA SER A 84 32.88 17.34 -2.82
C SER A 84 34.09 18.10 -3.40
N LEU A 85 34.75 17.51 -4.39
CA LEU A 85 35.90 18.11 -5.05
C LEU A 85 35.45 19.34 -5.87
N PRO A 86 36.31 20.37 -6.02
CA PRO A 86 36.01 21.51 -6.87
C PRO A 86 35.85 21.10 -8.33
N SER A 87 34.94 21.78 -9.04
CA SER A 87 34.72 21.52 -10.47
C SER A 87 35.66 22.30 -11.39
N LYS A 88 36.25 23.40 -10.88
CA LYS A 88 37.31 24.14 -11.57
C LYS A 88 38.65 23.47 -11.30
N LEU A 89 39.47 23.35 -12.34
CA LEU A 89 40.75 22.66 -12.25
C LEU A 89 41.70 23.33 -11.25
N GLU A 90 41.79 24.66 -11.26
CA GLU A 90 42.64 25.45 -10.35
C GLU A 90 42.31 25.14 -8.88
N ASP A 91 41.06 25.36 -8.48
CA ASP A 91 40.56 25.03 -7.13
C ASP A 91 40.79 23.55 -6.75
N ALA A 92 40.65 22.64 -7.73
CA ALA A 92 40.84 21.20 -7.49
C ALA A 92 42.32 20.86 -7.27
N VAL A 93 43.24 21.50 -7.99
CA VAL A 93 44.68 21.38 -7.79
C VAL A 93 45.07 21.95 -6.42
N GLU A 94 44.56 23.12 -6.05
CA GLU A 94 44.81 23.74 -4.73
C GLU A 94 44.34 22.83 -3.57
N LEU A 95 43.12 22.29 -3.68
CA LEU A 95 42.63 21.33 -2.70
C LEU A 95 43.48 20.06 -2.67
N ALA A 96 43.84 19.53 -3.84
CA ALA A 96 44.62 18.31 -3.93
C ALA A 96 46.01 18.49 -3.29
N LEU A 97 46.66 19.64 -3.48
CA LEU A 97 47.96 19.97 -2.89
C LEU A 97 47.95 20.06 -1.36
N THR A 98 46.78 20.29 -0.75
CA THR A 98 46.66 20.52 0.68
C THR A 98 46.44 19.19 1.41
N PRO A 99 47.40 18.65 2.18
CA PRO A 99 47.23 17.37 2.85
C PRO A 99 46.13 17.44 3.92
N SER A 100 45.21 16.48 3.91
CA SER A 100 44.17 16.41 4.93
C SER A 100 44.77 16.06 6.30
N LYS A 101 44.37 16.80 7.33
CA LYS A 101 44.71 16.51 8.74
C LYS A 101 43.76 15.49 9.38
N LYS A 102 42.66 15.16 8.70
CA LYS A 102 41.62 14.25 9.19
C LYS A 102 41.68 12.97 8.34
N PRO A 103 42.16 11.85 8.90
CA PRO A 103 42.12 10.59 8.19
C PRO A 103 40.68 10.08 8.11
N LEU A 104 40.33 9.48 6.98
CA LEU A 104 39.05 8.84 6.72
C LEU A 104 39.16 7.33 6.79
N ASP A 105 38.00 6.72 7.01
CA ASP A 105 37.83 5.28 6.95
C ASP A 105 37.73 4.81 5.49
N ILE A 106 38.42 3.72 5.17
CA ILE A 106 38.33 3.09 3.85
C ILE A 106 37.60 1.77 3.96
N LEU A 107 36.57 1.63 3.12
CA LEU A 107 35.91 0.36 2.87
C LEU A 107 36.65 -0.44 1.78
N TYR A 108 36.96 -1.69 2.09
CA TYR A 108 37.47 -2.68 1.17
C TYR A 108 36.41 -3.73 0.87
N ALA A 109 36.37 -4.16 -0.39
CA ALA A 109 35.55 -5.26 -0.88
C ALA A 109 36.44 -6.27 -1.60
N ASN A 110 36.63 -7.45 -0.99
CA ASN A 110 37.59 -8.47 -1.44
C ASN A 110 38.99 -7.88 -1.76
N GLY A 111 39.47 -6.95 -0.91
CA GLY A 111 40.76 -6.28 -1.08
C GLY A 111 40.77 -5.09 -2.08
N THR A 112 39.65 -4.79 -2.74
CA THR A 112 39.53 -3.60 -3.61
C THR A 112 38.92 -2.43 -2.84
N VAL A 113 39.52 -1.24 -2.96
CA VAL A 113 38.99 0.00 -2.38
C VAL A 113 37.61 0.34 -2.97
N VAL A 114 36.68 0.70 -2.10
CA VAL A 114 35.33 1.18 -2.44
C VAL A 114 35.27 2.68 -2.21
N LEU A 115 34.91 3.44 -3.23
CA LEU A 115 34.81 4.90 -3.16
C LEU A 115 33.38 5.40 -2.99
N GLN A 116 32.38 4.59 -3.30
CA GLN A 116 31.00 5.02 -3.30
C GLN A 116 30.12 3.93 -2.69
N GLU A 117 30.05 2.78 -3.34
CA GLU A 117 29.19 1.69 -2.92
C GLU A 117 29.61 0.34 -3.48
N VAL A 118 29.17 -0.71 -2.79
CA VAL A 118 29.19 -2.08 -3.28
C VAL A 118 27.77 -2.57 -3.40
N VAL A 119 27.39 -3.09 -4.56
CA VAL A 119 26.07 -3.66 -4.82
C VAL A 119 26.19 -5.14 -5.07
N VAL A 120 25.41 -5.96 -4.36
CA VAL A 120 25.27 -7.39 -4.63
C VAL A 120 23.85 -7.68 -5.11
N GLY A 121 23.74 -8.32 -6.27
CA GLY A 121 22.46 -8.58 -6.93
C GLY A 121 21.88 -7.31 -7.58
N ASP A 122 20.54 -7.26 -7.65
CA ASP A 122 19.81 -6.12 -8.19
C ASP A 122 19.00 -5.45 -7.07
N ALA A 123 19.33 -4.21 -6.74
CA ALA A 123 18.68 -3.48 -5.65
C ALA A 123 18.00 -2.18 -6.12
N PRO A 124 17.06 -2.20 -7.09
CA PRO A 124 16.52 -0.96 -7.67
C PRO A 124 15.52 -0.26 -6.74
N PRO A 125 15.63 1.07 -6.49
CA PRO A 125 16.62 2.01 -7.01
C PRO A 125 17.75 2.31 -6.00
N LEU A 126 17.95 1.47 -4.99
CA LEU A 126 19.07 1.59 -4.05
C LEU A 126 20.42 1.64 -4.78
N ASP A 127 20.54 0.90 -5.89
CA ASP A 127 21.71 0.82 -6.78
C ASP A 127 21.80 1.95 -7.83
N VAL A 128 21.05 3.04 -7.65
CA VAL A 128 21.03 4.18 -8.58
C VAL A 128 21.72 5.40 -7.98
N PHE A 129 22.74 5.90 -8.69
CA PHE A 129 23.43 7.15 -8.38
C PHE A 129 22.56 8.39 -8.68
N ASP A 130 22.71 9.44 -7.87
CA ASP A 130 21.88 10.66 -7.81
C ASP A 130 21.79 11.56 -9.05
N THR A 131 22.22 11.13 -10.22
CA THR A 131 21.80 11.83 -11.46
C THR A 131 20.27 11.88 -11.59
N ALA A 132 19.56 11.18 -10.70
CA ALA A 132 18.14 11.01 -10.59
C ALA A 132 17.34 12.01 -9.71
N LEU A 133 17.90 12.69 -8.69
CA LEU A 133 17.04 13.43 -7.71
C LEU A 133 17.52 14.83 -7.29
N GLY A 134 18.82 15.13 -7.34
CA GLY A 134 19.36 16.42 -6.86
C GLY A 134 19.15 17.63 -7.80
N GLU A 135 19.17 17.40 -9.12
CA GLU A 135 19.02 18.43 -10.17
C GLU A 135 17.92 18.07 -11.19
N THR A 136 17.05 17.13 -10.87
CA THR A 136 16.12 16.54 -11.83
C THR A 136 14.72 17.15 -11.74
N THR A 137 14.12 17.33 -12.91
CA THR A 137 12.73 17.77 -13.02
C THR A 137 11.78 16.71 -12.45
N TYR A 138 10.59 17.14 -12.02
CA TYR A 138 9.52 16.24 -11.55
C TYR A 138 9.24 15.08 -12.53
N ILE A 139 9.37 15.34 -13.84
CA ILE A 139 9.20 14.36 -14.93
C ILE A 139 10.26 13.25 -14.87
N ASP A 140 11.50 13.58 -14.56
CA ASP A 140 12.59 12.59 -14.48
C ASP A 140 12.39 11.64 -13.30
N ARG A 141 11.90 12.17 -12.16
CA ARG A 141 11.55 11.36 -10.98
C ARG A 141 10.45 10.34 -11.30
N ILE A 142 9.44 10.76 -12.06
CA ILE A 142 8.40 9.85 -12.58
C ILE A 142 9.01 8.80 -13.52
N LYS A 143 9.93 9.20 -14.41
CA LYS A 143 10.61 8.26 -15.32
C LYS A 143 11.42 7.21 -14.57
N ILE A 144 12.10 7.58 -13.49
CA ILE A 144 12.82 6.66 -12.60
C ILE A 144 11.84 5.71 -11.93
N PHE A 145 10.74 6.24 -11.37
CA PHE A 145 9.69 5.42 -10.76
C PHE A 145 9.17 4.34 -11.72
N TRP A 146 8.84 4.70 -12.97
CA TRP A 146 8.38 3.74 -13.99
C TRP A 146 9.44 2.72 -14.40
N ARG A 147 10.70 3.13 -14.54
CA ARG A 147 11.81 2.20 -14.81
C ARG A 147 11.99 1.21 -13.66
N THR A 148 11.88 1.67 -12.42
CA THR A 148 11.96 0.82 -11.23
C THR A 148 10.80 -0.17 -11.18
N ILE A 149 9.56 0.24 -11.51
CA ILE A 149 8.42 -0.68 -11.63
C ILE A 149 8.72 -1.84 -12.57
N GLN A 150 9.32 -1.56 -13.73
CA GLN A 150 9.63 -2.59 -14.72
C GLN A 150 10.67 -3.58 -14.19
N LYS A 151 11.73 -3.09 -13.52
CA LYS A 151 12.75 -3.95 -12.91
C LYS A 151 12.20 -4.79 -11.76
N VAL A 152 11.36 -4.21 -10.89
CA VAL A 152 10.84 -4.91 -9.69
C VAL A 152 10.03 -6.16 -10.03
N LYS A 153 9.36 -6.18 -11.19
CA LYS A 153 8.60 -7.36 -11.65
C LYS A 153 9.46 -8.59 -11.93
N THR A 154 10.76 -8.41 -12.23
CA THR A 154 11.68 -9.51 -12.56
C THR A 154 12.57 -9.91 -11.39
N LEU A 155 12.50 -9.17 -10.27
CA LEU A 155 13.32 -9.43 -9.10
C LEU A 155 12.90 -10.75 -8.43
N LYS A 156 13.91 -11.49 -7.98
CA LYS A 156 13.76 -12.74 -7.25
C LYS A 156 14.50 -12.64 -5.93
N HIS A 157 13.91 -13.23 -4.91
CA HIS A 157 14.56 -13.41 -3.63
C HIS A 157 15.60 -14.52 -3.71
N THR A 158 16.72 -14.33 -3.04
CA THR A 158 17.72 -15.38 -2.77
C THR A 158 17.97 -15.48 -1.27
N GLN A 159 18.45 -16.65 -0.82
CA GLN A 159 18.88 -16.82 0.57
C GLN A 159 20.25 -16.19 0.73
N MET A 160 20.40 -15.33 1.73
CA MET A 160 21.65 -14.66 2.07
C MET A 160 22.04 -14.98 3.51
N LYS A 161 23.30 -15.34 3.68
CA LYS A 161 23.96 -15.47 4.98
C LYS A 161 24.94 -14.31 5.12
N ILE A 162 24.74 -13.50 6.15
CA ILE A 162 25.59 -12.36 6.48
C ILE A 162 26.23 -12.64 7.84
N ILE A 163 27.55 -12.53 7.94
CA ILE A 163 28.30 -12.67 9.20
C ILE A 163 28.92 -11.31 9.53
N ASP A 164 28.68 -10.81 10.74
CA ASP A 164 29.24 -9.55 11.22
C ASP A 164 30.62 -9.71 11.86
N ALA A 165 31.22 -8.59 12.31
CA ALA A 165 32.52 -8.59 12.97
C ALA A 165 32.57 -9.35 14.30
N ASN A 166 31.41 -9.66 14.91
CA ASN A 166 31.31 -10.40 16.16
C ASN A 166 30.92 -11.88 15.91
N ASP A 167 31.07 -12.36 14.68
CA ASP A 167 30.68 -13.70 14.23
C ASP A 167 29.18 -14.00 14.38
N ASN A 168 28.32 -12.98 14.46
CA ASN A 168 26.87 -13.19 14.48
C ASN A 168 26.39 -13.57 13.07
N GLU A 169 25.76 -14.74 12.96
CA GLU A 169 25.22 -15.23 11.70
C GLU A 169 23.76 -14.78 11.51
N ILE A 170 23.53 -14.01 10.45
CA ILE A 170 22.24 -13.49 10.05
C ILE A 170 21.80 -14.19 8.77
N LYS A 171 20.68 -14.93 8.84
CA LYS A 171 20.07 -15.58 7.68
C LYS A 171 18.78 -14.86 7.30
N LEU A 172 18.70 -14.43 6.05
CA LEU A 172 17.53 -13.72 5.54
C LEU A 172 17.33 -14.01 4.05
N SER A 173 16.15 -13.65 3.57
CA SER A 173 15.89 -13.62 2.14
C SER A 173 15.88 -12.19 1.66
N ALA A 174 16.64 -11.88 0.60
CA ALA A 174 16.68 -10.55 0.00
C ALA A 174 16.86 -10.64 -1.50
N VAL A 175 16.60 -9.53 -2.19
CA VAL A 175 16.82 -9.40 -3.63
C VAL A 175 18.22 -8.87 -3.91
N GLY A 176 18.67 -7.91 -3.09
CA GLY A 176 19.98 -7.30 -3.24
C GLY A 176 20.36 -6.50 -2.00
N ILE A 177 21.64 -6.18 -1.90
CA ILE A 177 22.20 -5.40 -0.81
C ILE A 177 23.14 -4.32 -1.36
N VAL A 178 23.25 -3.21 -0.63
CA VAL A 178 24.14 -2.09 -0.96
C VAL A 178 24.98 -1.75 0.28
N GLY A 179 26.31 -1.92 0.18
CA GLY A 179 27.27 -1.53 1.20
C GLY A 179 27.80 -0.12 0.96
N LEU A 180 27.84 0.69 2.03
CA LEU A 180 28.23 2.10 2.02
C LEU A 180 29.10 2.39 3.24
N GLU A 181 30.06 3.29 3.08
CA GLU A 181 30.90 3.74 4.21
C GLU A 181 30.40 5.07 4.76
N TYR A 182 30.37 6.10 3.91
CA TYR A 182 30.03 7.47 4.29
C TYR A 182 28.84 8.01 3.50
N GLN A 183 28.32 9.15 3.97
CA GLN A 183 27.24 9.83 3.26
C GLN A 183 27.72 10.31 1.89
N ASN A 184 27.08 9.79 0.85
CA ASN A 184 27.27 10.17 -0.54
C ASN A 184 25.90 10.52 -1.15
N ASN A 185 25.83 10.62 -2.48
CA ASN A 185 24.57 11.02 -3.13
C ASN A 185 23.67 9.83 -3.52
N THR A 186 24.05 8.58 -3.30
CA THR A 186 23.24 7.41 -3.71
C THR A 186 21.91 7.36 -2.97
N PHE A 187 20.91 6.72 -3.59
CA PHE A 187 19.60 6.57 -2.96
C PHE A 187 19.69 5.77 -1.64
N ALA A 188 20.53 4.72 -1.62
CA ALA A 188 20.81 3.95 -0.42
C ALA A 188 21.40 4.83 0.69
N SER A 189 22.38 5.70 0.37
CA SER A 189 22.98 6.60 1.34
C SER A 189 21.99 7.58 1.95
N LYS A 190 21.06 8.12 1.15
CA LYS A 190 19.98 8.99 1.65
C LYS A 190 19.02 8.27 2.61
N LEU A 191 18.77 6.97 2.42
CA LEU A 191 17.90 6.20 3.31
C LEU A 191 18.51 6.02 4.70
N VAL A 192 19.83 5.88 4.79
CA VAL A 192 20.56 5.62 6.04
C VAL A 192 21.52 6.75 6.41
N SER A 193 21.25 7.98 5.96
CA SER A 193 22.18 9.11 6.10
C SER A 193 22.54 9.40 7.57
N SER A 194 21.59 9.22 8.49
CA SER A 194 21.82 9.39 9.93
C SER A 194 22.69 8.30 10.57
N GLN A 195 23.07 7.26 9.80
CA GLN A 195 23.84 6.10 10.24
C GLN A 195 25.19 6.01 9.51
N LEU A 196 25.57 7.01 8.72
CA LEU A 196 26.82 7.04 7.96
C LEU A 196 27.76 8.11 8.53
N SER A 197 29.02 7.75 8.68
CA SER A 197 30.10 8.68 9.01
C SER A 197 31.38 8.20 8.35
N ALA A 198 32.30 9.12 8.07
CA ALA A 198 33.56 8.81 7.40
C ALA A 198 34.73 8.51 8.36
N SER A 199 34.46 8.42 9.66
CA SER A 199 35.50 8.34 10.69
C SER A 199 35.06 7.59 11.97
N ASP A 200 34.13 6.65 11.84
CA ASP A 200 33.56 5.86 12.94
C ASP A 200 33.93 4.36 12.91
N GLY A 201 34.71 3.94 11.91
CA GLY A 201 35.18 2.58 11.69
C GLY A 201 34.10 1.59 11.26
N LYS A 202 32.95 2.06 10.77
CA LYS A 202 31.77 1.21 10.49
C LYS A 202 31.19 1.47 9.10
N LEU A 203 31.00 0.38 8.37
CA LEU A 203 30.22 0.38 7.14
C LEU A 203 28.74 0.14 7.47
N SER A 204 27.86 0.67 6.62
CA SER A 204 26.43 0.38 6.63
C SER A 204 26.03 -0.39 5.39
N MET A 205 25.41 -1.55 5.59
CA MET A 205 24.81 -2.37 4.55
C MET A 205 23.30 -2.19 4.57
N VAL A 206 22.74 -1.72 3.46
CA VAL A 206 21.29 -1.58 3.23
C VAL A 206 20.79 -2.82 2.49
N ILE A 207 19.71 -3.42 2.98
CA ILE A 207 19.19 -4.70 2.49
C ILE A 207 17.82 -4.50 1.88
N LEU A 208 17.62 -4.87 0.62
CA LEU A 208 16.33 -4.81 -0.06
C LEU A 208 15.65 -6.18 -0.03
N SER A 209 14.57 -6.30 0.75
CA SER A 209 13.76 -7.51 0.88
C SER A 209 12.26 -7.17 0.87
N PRO A 210 11.68 -6.88 -0.32
CA PRO A 210 10.27 -6.55 -0.47
C PRO A 210 9.39 -7.80 -0.44
N THR A 211 8.44 -7.84 0.51
CA THR A 211 7.40 -8.89 0.55
C THR A 211 6.24 -8.66 -0.42
N SER A 212 6.13 -7.45 -1.00
CA SER A 212 5.04 -7.01 -1.87
C SER A 212 5.49 -5.92 -2.83
N ILE A 213 5.19 -6.09 -4.12
CA ILE A 213 5.43 -5.06 -5.13
C ILE A 213 4.63 -3.80 -4.80
N MET A 214 3.35 -3.93 -4.42
CA MET A 214 2.49 -2.79 -4.12
C MET A 214 3.01 -1.99 -2.92
N GLN A 215 3.47 -2.66 -1.86
CA GLN A 215 4.00 -1.98 -0.69
C GLN A 215 5.29 -1.23 -1.02
N TYR A 216 6.18 -1.88 -1.78
CA TYR A 216 7.42 -1.27 -2.21
C TYR A 216 7.19 -0.06 -3.13
N MET A 217 6.29 -0.19 -4.10
CA MET A 217 5.91 0.90 -5.00
C MET A 217 5.21 2.04 -4.27
N GLY A 218 4.35 1.74 -3.29
CA GLY A 218 3.72 2.77 -2.47
C GLY A 218 4.73 3.61 -1.70
N TYR A 219 5.81 3.00 -1.19
CA TYR A 219 6.92 3.74 -0.60
C TYR A 219 7.69 4.56 -1.63
N LEU A 220 8.08 3.95 -2.76
CA LEU A 220 8.83 4.65 -3.80
C LEU A 220 8.06 5.82 -4.40
N PHE A 221 6.74 5.70 -4.56
CA PHE A 221 5.91 6.80 -5.00
C PHE A 221 5.98 7.97 -4.00
N LYS A 222 5.91 7.69 -2.70
CA LYS A 222 6.08 8.73 -1.68
C LYS A 222 7.49 9.34 -1.71
N ALA A 223 8.52 8.52 -1.83
CA ALA A 223 9.91 8.97 -1.81
C ALA A 223 10.35 9.74 -3.07
N LEU A 224 9.90 9.33 -4.25
CA LEU A 224 10.33 9.89 -5.54
C LEU A 224 9.36 10.93 -6.10
N VAL A 225 8.05 10.73 -5.91
CA VAL A 225 7.00 11.53 -6.58
C VAL A 225 6.33 12.51 -5.63
N SER A 226 6.17 12.15 -4.35
CA SER A 226 5.55 13.05 -3.37
C SER A 226 6.58 14.00 -2.72
N HIS A 227 6.14 15.21 -2.32
CA HIS A 227 6.97 16.14 -1.53
C HIS A 227 7.25 15.65 -0.09
N LEU A 228 6.67 14.50 0.31
CA LEU A 228 6.82 13.91 1.64
C LEU A 228 7.93 12.85 1.60
N THR A 229 9.16 13.24 1.93
CA THR A 229 10.24 12.29 2.17
C THR A 229 9.96 11.51 3.45
N PRO A 230 9.77 10.18 3.40
CA PRO A 230 9.51 9.39 4.60
C PRO A 230 10.71 9.46 5.55
N ARG A 231 10.49 9.84 6.82
CA ARG A 231 11.54 9.87 7.84
C ARG A 231 11.96 8.47 8.34
N THR A 232 11.16 7.46 8.03
CA THR A 232 11.36 6.07 8.45
C THR A 232 11.69 5.21 7.25
N LEU A 233 12.61 4.26 7.43
CA LEU A 233 12.90 3.23 6.45
C LEU A 233 11.64 2.44 6.10
N PRO A 234 11.45 2.05 4.83
CA PRO A 234 10.35 1.18 4.45
C PRO A 234 10.50 -0.20 5.08
N HIS A 235 9.38 -0.88 5.32
CA HIS A 235 9.36 -2.28 5.78
C HIS A 235 10.03 -3.26 4.81
N SER A 236 10.32 -2.87 3.58
CA SER A 236 11.06 -3.69 2.61
C SER A 236 12.58 -3.46 2.68
N VAL A 237 13.06 -2.55 3.52
CA VAL A 237 14.47 -2.21 3.65
C VAL A 237 14.93 -2.41 5.09
N GLY A 238 15.99 -3.18 5.28
CA GLY A 238 16.69 -3.29 6.56
C GLY A 238 18.09 -2.70 6.44
N TYR A 239 18.79 -2.60 7.56
CA TYR A 239 20.20 -2.26 7.54
C TYR A 239 21.00 -2.97 8.62
N ILE A 240 22.29 -3.17 8.34
CA ILE A 240 23.29 -3.72 9.24
C ILE A 240 24.47 -2.76 9.25
N ARG A 241 24.97 -2.42 10.43
CA ARG A 241 26.14 -1.56 10.63
C ARG A 241 27.20 -2.32 11.42
N SER A 242 28.37 -2.51 10.82
CA SER A 242 29.50 -3.25 11.41
C SER A 242 30.83 -2.81 10.78
N SER A 243 31.96 -3.16 11.39
CA SER A 243 33.30 -2.90 10.82
C SER A 243 33.69 -3.94 9.77
N LYS A 244 33.05 -5.11 9.78
CA LYS A 244 33.32 -6.22 8.86
C LYS A 244 32.02 -6.95 8.57
N LEU A 245 31.77 -7.29 7.30
CA LEU A 245 30.63 -8.09 6.89
C LEU A 245 31.07 -9.11 5.84
N TYR A 246 30.81 -10.39 6.10
CA TYR A 246 30.95 -11.46 5.11
C TYR A 246 29.56 -11.82 4.57
N VAL A 247 29.40 -11.81 3.26
CA VAL A 247 28.14 -12.10 2.57
C VAL A 247 28.30 -13.33 1.70
N GLU A 248 27.45 -14.32 1.94
CA GLU A 248 27.30 -15.52 1.15
C GLU A 248 25.86 -15.65 0.67
N THR A 249 25.68 -16.11 -0.56
CA THR A 249 24.35 -16.28 -1.16
C THR A 249 24.21 -17.68 -1.70
N LYS A 250 22.99 -18.23 -1.65
CA LYS A 250 22.73 -19.58 -2.15
C LYS A 250 23.00 -19.74 -3.65
N GLU A 251 22.61 -18.73 -4.43
CA GLU A 251 22.98 -18.59 -5.84
C GLU A 251 23.99 -17.46 -5.96
N PHE A 252 25.02 -17.64 -6.78
CA PHE A 252 26.03 -16.61 -7.02
C PHE A 252 25.39 -15.35 -7.60
N LEU A 253 25.50 -14.24 -6.85
CA LEU A 253 25.01 -12.94 -7.28
C LEU A 253 26.17 -12.08 -7.76
N LYS A 254 25.93 -11.30 -8.81
CA LYS A 254 26.86 -10.30 -9.34
C LYS A 254 27.20 -9.27 -8.28
N VAL A 255 28.48 -8.95 -8.16
CA VAL A 255 29.03 -7.90 -7.28
C VAL A 255 29.52 -6.76 -8.15
N ARG A 256 28.99 -5.56 -7.91
CA ARG A 256 29.43 -4.31 -8.53
C ARG A 256 30.07 -3.42 -7.47
N ILE A 257 31.25 -2.87 -7.75
CA ILE A 257 31.92 -1.88 -6.90
C ILE A 257 32.04 -0.60 -7.71
N ASP A 258 31.44 0.49 -7.22
CA ASP A 258 31.44 1.81 -7.90
C ASP A 258 31.04 1.70 -9.38
N SER A 259 29.89 1.07 -9.63
CA SER A 259 29.30 0.79 -10.95
C SER A 259 30.05 -0.20 -11.86
N GLN A 260 31.22 -0.70 -11.46
CA GLN A 260 31.98 -1.70 -12.22
C GLN A 260 31.70 -3.11 -11.72
N GLU A 261 31.46 -4.05 -12.63
CA GLU A 261 31.26 -5.45 -12.30
C GLU A 261 32.61 -6.09 -11.94
N MET A 262 32.74 -6.56 -10.69
CA MET A 262 34.02 -7.01 -10.13
C MET A 262 34.06 -8.53 -9.90
N GLY A 263 32.91 -9.20 -9.88
CA GLY A 263 32.82 -10.63 -9.69
C GLY A 263 31.45 -11.09 -9.22
N VAL A 264 31.43 -12.18 -8.44
CA VAL A 264 30.24 -12.73 -7.80
C VAL A 264 30.51 -12.99 -6.32
N THR A 265 29.46 -13.24 -5.54
CA THR A 265 29.56 -13.69 -4.14
C THR A 265 30.38 -14.99 -4.01
N PRO A 266 31.02 -15.27 -2.86
CA PRO A 266 30.97 -14.52 -1.60
C PRO A 266 31.73 -13.18 -1.62
N LEU A 267 31.33 -12.28 -0.73
CA LEU A 267 31.87 -10.93 -0.62
C LEU A 267 32.32 -10.66 0.82
N MET A 268 33.57 -10.27 0.99
CA MET A 268 34.11 -9.75 2.24
C MET A 268 34.19 -8.23 2.18
N LEU A 269 33.48 -7.57 3.08
CA LEU A 269 33.56 -6.14 3.32
C LEU A 269 34.30 -5.88 4.62
N GLU A 270 35.28 -4.98 4.60
CA GLU A 270 36.08 -4.62 5.77
C GLU A 270 36.43 -3.13 5.76
N VAL A 271 36.22 -2.46 6.90
CA VAL A 271 36.62 -1.07 7.11
C VAL A 271 38.00 -1.00 7.75
N LYS A 272 38.86 -0.15 7.20
CA LYS A 272 40.12 0.27 7.83
C LYS A 272 39.92 1.65 8.45
N GLU A 273 39.76 1.69 9.77
CA GLU A 273 39.49 2.92 10.52
C GLU A 273 40.66 3.91 10.43
N LYS A 274 40.36 5.18 10.16
CA LYS A 274 41.28 6.34 10.17
C LYS A 274 42.58 6.04 9.43
N SER A 275 42.46 5.43 8.25
CA SER A 275 43.59 4.81 7.56
C SER A 275 44.10 5.61 6.36
N LEU A 276 43.37 6.64 5.90
CA LEU A 276 43.80 7.45 4.76
C LEU A 276 43.59 8.95 4.97
N ALA A 277 44.64 9.73 4.82
CA ALA A 277 44.56 11.19 4.77
C ALA A 277 44.25 11.70 3.35
N LEU A 278 42.98 11.63 2.94
CA LEU A 278 42.52 12.12 1.63
C LEU A 278 42.08 13.59 1.68
N SER A 279 42.55 14.40 0.74
CA SER A 279 42.12 15.78 0.55
C SER A 279 40.73 15.80 -0.11
N VAL A 280 39.73 16.15 0.69
CA VAL A 280 38.30 16.21 0.30
C VAL A 280 37.74 17.60 0.61
N GLY A 281 36.70 18.02 -0.10
CA GLY A 281 36.13 19.35 0.09
C GLY A 281 35.37 19.48 1.42
N GLU A 282 35.26 20.70 1.97
CA GLU A 282 34.62 20.93 3.28
C GLU A 282 33.17 20.41 3.36
N LYS A 283 32.42 20.51 2.25
CA LYS A 283 31.04 20.00 2.17
C LYS A 283 30.95 18.49 2.37
N PHE A 284 32.02 17.72 2.12
CA PHE A 284 32.05 16.29 2.42
C PHE A 284 31.92 16.06 3.93
N TRP A 285 32.73 16.77 4.73
CA TRP A 285 32.72 16.67 6.18
C TRP A 285 31.41 17.19 6.80
N GLN A 286 30.88 18.30 6.28
CA GLN A 286 29.60 18.87 6.75
C GLN A 286 28.40 17.92 6.54
N ARG A 287 28.50 16.97 5.60
CA ARG A 287 27.43 15.99 5.34
C ARG A 287 27.49 14.78 6.27
N GLN A 288 28.63 14.49 6.90
CA GLN A 288 28.75 13.29 7.73
C GLN A 288 28.01 13.47 9.06
N ALA A 289 27.47 12.39 9.62
CA ALA A 289 26.78 12.47 10.90
C ALA A 289 27.76 12.83 12.04
N GLU A 290 27.49 13.93 12.76
CA GLU A 290 28.35 14.42 13.85
C GLU A 290 28.35 13.50 15.09
N GLN A 291 27.34 12.64 15.25
CA GLN A 291 27.18 11.76 16.42
C GLN A 291 26.60 10.39 16.06
N THR A 292 27.42 9.50 15.52
CA THR A 292 27.12 8.07 15.55
C THR A 292 27.84 7.46 16.75
N THR A 293 27.09 6.86 17.68
CA THR A 293 27.70 5.95 18.67
C THR A 293 28.38 4.85 17.84
N GLY A 294 29.70 4.68 17.89
CA GLY A 294 30.44 3.67 17.11
C GLY A 294 30.07 2.20 17.40
N LYS A 295 28.88 1.96 17.95
CA LYS A 295 28.28 0.67 18.21
C LYS A 295 27.74 0.06 16.91
N ASP A 296 27.82 -1.26 16.84
CA ASP A 296 27.13 -2.03 15.82
C ASP A 296 25.62 -1.89 15.98
N SER A 297 24.89 -1.93 14.86
CA SER A 297 23.43 -1.86 14.90
C SER A 297 22.82 -2.66 13.77
N ILE A 298 21.79 -3.43 14.10
CA ILE A 298 21.08 -4.30 13.17
C ILE A 298 19.60 -3.94 13.27
N LYS A 299 18.97 -3.56 12.16
CA LYS A 299 17.52 -3.35 12.07
C LYS A 299 16.96 -4.13 10.89
N ILE A 300 16.67 -5.40 11.16
CA ILE A 300 16.16 -6.36 10.18
C ILE A 300 14.93 -7.14 10.68
N ASP A 301 14.45 -6.88 11.90
CA ASP A 301 13.37 -7.67 12.55
C ASP A 301 12.06 -7.69 11.75
N HIS A 302 11.84 -6.67 10.93
CA HIS A 302 10.67 -6.56 10.05
C HIS A 302 10.86 -7.20 8.67
N LEU A 303 12.07 -7.69 8.35
CA LEU A 303 12.34 -8.39 7.10
C LEU A 303 11.93 -9.86 7.21
N PRO A 304 11.51 -10.49 6.09
CA PRO A 304 11.12 -11.89 6.09
C PRO A 304 12.32 -12.79 6.45
N SER A 305 12.12 -13.66 7.43
CA SER A 305 13.12 -14.65 7.83
C SER A 305 13.22 -15.79 6.82
N ASP A 306 14.32 -16.54 6.85
CA ASP A 306 14.60 -17.59 5.88
C ASP A 306 13.53 -18.72 5.87
N GLU A 307 12.95 -19.03 7.04
CA GLU A 307 11.87 -20.02 7.19
C GLU A 307 10.54 -19.55 6.60
N GLU A 308 10.22 -18.26 6.76
CA GLU A 308 9.04 -17.61 6.17
C GLU A 308 9.18 -17.42 4.65
N SER A 309 10.42 -17.33 4.18
CA SER A 309 10.76 -17.03 2.79
C SER A 309 10.64 -18.23 1.85
N SER A 310 10.55 -19.46 2.35
CA SER A 310 10.42 -20.70 1.54
C SER A 310 9.30 -20.67 0.49
N VAL A 311 8.23 -19.91 0.73
CA VAL A 311 7.12 -19.67 -0.22
C VAL A 311 7.51 -18.71 -1.36
N TYR A 312 8.47 -17.82 -1.12
CA TYR A 312 8.92 -16.73 -2.00
C TYR A 312 10.21 -17.08 -2.77
N LEU A 313 11.03 -18.00 -2.25
CA LEU A 313 12.37 -18.33 -2.79
C LEU A 313 12.38 -18.94 -4.21
N SER A 314 11.23 -19.33 -4.78
CA SER A 314 11.15 -19.92 -6.13
C SER A 314 10.33 -19.10 -7.14
N LYS A 315 9.73 -17.97 -6.74
CA LYS A 315 8.82 -17.18 -7.57
C LYS A 315 9.13 -15.69 -7.49
N SER A 316 8.68 -14.93 -8.50
CA SER A 316 8.73 -13.46 -8.48
C SER A 316 8.00 -12.91 -7.26
N ILE A 317 8.43 -11.75 -6.76
CA ILE A 317 7.77 -11.03 -5.65
C ILE A 317 6.27 -10.89 -5.97
N PRO A 318 5.36 -11.25 -5.06
CA PRO A 318 3.94 -11.16 -5.34
C PRO A 318 3.48 -9.70 -5.39
N PHE A 319 2.40 -9.46 -6.14
CA PHE A 319 1.84 -8.11 -6.28
C PHE A 319 1.29 -7.57 -4.94
N PHE A 320 0.64 -8.44 -4.16
CA PHE A 320 0.18 -8.17 -2.79
C PHE A 320 0.97 -9.00 -1.78
N SER A 321 1.12 -8.48 -0.56
CA SER A 321 1.74 -9.22 0.55
C SER A 321 0.89 -10.45 0.86
N HIS A 322 1.54 -11.61 0.95
CA HIS A 322 0.87 -12.83 1.40
C HIS A 322 1.01 -12.95 2.91
N ALA A 323 -0.04 -13.46 3.55
CA ALA A 323 -0.02 -13.68 4.99
C ALA A 323 1.11 -14.65 5.39
N SER A 324 1.87 -14.30 6.43
CA SER A 324 2.84 -15.24 7.02
C SER A 324 2.11 -16.41 7.69
N LYS A 325 2.81 -17.52 7.96
CA LYS A 325 2.22 -18.66 8.68
C LYS A 325 1.71 -18.25 10.07
N ALA A 326 2.41 -17.34 10.74
CA ALA A 326 2.02 -16.81 12.04
C ALA A 326 0.73 -15.96 11.96
N GLN A 327 0.67 -15.03 11.00
CA GLN A 327 -0.52 -14.21 10.74
C GLN A 327 -1.73 -15.04 10.34
N TYR A 328 -1.50 -16.10 9.55
CA TYR A 328 -2.52 -17.07 9.22
C TYR A 328 -3.05 -17.77 10.49
N ALA A 329 -2.15 -18.31 11.32
CA ALA A 329 -2.53 -19.06 12.51
C ALA A 329 -3.29 -18.19 13.52
N SER A 330 -2.85 -16.95 13.74
CA SER A 330 -3.54 -16.01 14.63
C SER A 330 -4.92 -15.65 14.10
N LEU A 331 -5.03 -15.27 12.81
CA LEU A 331 -6.31 -14.93 12.20
C LEU A 331 -7.29 -16.12 12.21
N PHE A 332 -6.81 -17.30 11.82
CA PHE A 332 -7.64 -18.50 11.75
C PHE A 332 -8.18 -18.90 13.13
N THR A 333 -7.34 -18.80 14.18
CA THR A 333 -7.76 -19.07 15.56
C THR A 333 -8.83 -18.07 16.02
N ASN A 334 -8.62 -16.78 15.74
CA ASN A 334 -9.58 -15.73 16.08
C ASN A 334 -10.92 -15.94 15.36
N LEU A 335 -10.89 -16.23 14.05
CA LEU A 335 -12.10 -16.49 13.27
C LEU A 335 -12.85 -17.74 13.72
N ARG A 336 -12.13 -18.77 14.19
CA ARG A 336 -12.75 -19.99 14.72
C ARG A 336 -13.50 -19.75 16.02
N GLU A 337 -12.99 -18.88 16.89
CA GLU A 337 -13.71 -18.48 18.10
C GLU A 337 -14.87 -17.53 17.79
N GLU A 338 -14.68 -16.57 16.89
CA GLU A 338 -15.72 -15.64 16.42
C GLU A 338 -16.85 -16.32 15.63
N GLY A 339 -16.58 -17.48 15.03
CA GLY A 339 -17.57 -18.30 14.34
C GLY A 339 -18.52 -19.05 15.26
N LYS A 340 -18.28 -19.08 16.59
CA LYS A 340 -19.12 -19.77 17.57
C LYS A 340 -20.09 -18.82 18.25
N VAL A 341 -21.28 -19.32 18.57
CA VAL A 341 -22.24 -18.59 19.41
C VAL A 341 -21.65 -18.36 20.80
N SER A 342 -21.62 -17.10 21.23
CA SER A 342 -21.20 -16.71 22.58
C SER A 342 -22.30 -15.95 23.32
N LYS A 343 -22.21 -15.88 24.65
CA LYS A 343 -23.16 -15.10 25.47
C LYS A 343 -23.12 -13.62 25.10
N ASN A 344 -21.92 -13.06 24.93
CA ASN A 344 -21.73 -11.67 24.53
C ASN A 344 -22.34 -11.39 23.16
N PHE A 345 -22.16 -12.32 22.20
CA PHE A 345 -22.77 -12.22 20.87
C PHE A 345 -24.30 -12.09 20.97
N MET A 346 -24.95 -12.96 21.74
CA MET A 346 -26.40 -12.97 21.90
C MET A 346 -26.93 -11.70 22.58
N VAL A 347 -26.30 -11.28 23.69
CA VAL A 347 -26.72 -10.08 24.43
C VAL A 347 -26.60 -8.83 23.56
N LEU A 348 -25.46 -8.63 22.90
CA LEU A 348 -25.26 -7.50 22.01
C LEU A 348 -26.24 -7.53 20.83
N LEU A 349 -26.49 -8.71 20.24
CA LEU A 349 -27.41 -8.83 19.12
C LEU A 349 -28.86 -8.50 19.50
N ILE A 350 -29.33 -8.95 20.67
CA ILE A 350 -30.67 -8.62 21.18
C ILE A 350 -30.78 -7.11 21.42
N LEU A 351 -29.82 -6.52 22.13
CA LEU A 351 -29.82 -5.08 22.41
C LEU A 351 -29.76 -4.25 21.13
N ALA A 352 -28.89 -4.62 20.18
CA ALA A 352 -28.82 -3.98 18.87
C ALA A 352 -30.16 -4.10 18.12
N THR A 353 -30.80 -5.26 18.15
CA THR A 353 -32.10 -5.46 17.52
C THR A 353 -33.18 -4.58 18.13
N MET A 354 -33.20 -4.43 19.46
CA MET A 354 -34.14 -3.54 20.13
C MET A 354 -33.93 -2.09 19.70
N ILE A 355 -32.69 -1.61 19.71
CA ILE A 355 -32.34 -0.25 19.27
C ILE A 355 -32.72 -0.05 17.79
N ALA A 356 -32.41 -1.01 16.93
CA ALA A 356 -32.76 -0.96 15.50
C ALA A 356 -34.28 -0.90 15.29
N THR A 357 -35.03 -1.72 16.01
CA THR A 357 -36.50 -1.79 15.92
C THR A 357 -37.13 -0.46 16.37
N PHE A 358 -36.67 0.11 17.51
CA PHE A 358 -37.11 1.45 17.92
C PHE A 358 -36.71 2.52 16.91
N GLY A 359 -35.48 2.48 16.39
CA GLY A 359 -34.99 3.39 15.35
C GLY A 359 -35.85 3.35 14.09
N LEU A 360 -36.30 2.16 13.67
CA LEU A 360 -37.22 1.96 12.55
C LEU A 360 -38.61 2.55 12.84
N PHE A 361 -39.16 2.38 14.05
CA PHE A 361 -40.46 2.96 14.43
C PHE A 361 -40.44 4.48 14.50
N ILE A 362 -39.36 5.08 15.02
CA ILE A 362 -39.22 6.55 15.10
C ILE A 362 -38.64 7.17 13.81
N ASN A 363 -38.39 6.37 12.78
CA ASN A 363 -37.83 6.78 11.49
C ASN A 363 -36.48 7.54 11.62
N SER A 364 -35.56 7.03 12.46
CA SER A 364 -34.27 7.67 12.74
C SER A 364 -33.09 6.87 12.19
N SER A 365 -32.54 7.33 11.07
CA SER A 365 -31.36 6.72 10.44
C SER A 365 -30.14 6.69 11.37
N SER A 366 -29.91 7.73 12.17
CA SER A 366 -28.80 7.79 13.12
C SER A 366 -28.87 6.71 14.21
N VAL A 367 -30.08 6.43 14.74
CA VAL A 367 -30.28 5.39 15.76
C VAL A 367 -30.09 4.00 15.14
N ILE A 368 -30.60 3.81 13.92
CA ILE A 368 -30.42 2.57 13.16
C ILE A 368 -28.94 2.30 12.90
N ILE A 369 -28.16 3.33 12.51
CA ILE A 369 -26.71 3.23 12.33
C ILE A 369 -26.04 2.86 13.66
N GLY A 370 -26.41 3.51 14.77
CA GLY A 370 -25.89 3.18 16.10
C GLY A 370 -26.12 1.71 16.50
N ALA A 371 -27.31 1.17 16.19
CA ALA A 371 -27.61 -0.25 16.40
C ALA A 371 -26.73 -1.18 15.56
N MET A 372 -26.46 -0.82 14.30
CA MET A 372 -25.57 -1.59 13.43
C MET A 372 -24.17 -1.71 14.03
N LEU A 373 -23.65 -0.65 14.66
CA LEU A 373 -22.30 -0.65 15.26
C LEU A 373 -22.14 -1.64 16.42
N LEU A 374 -23.24 -1.86 17.14
CA LEU A 374 -23.28 -2.74 18.31
C LEU A 374 -23.43 -4.21 17.91
N ALA A 375 -24.00 -4.49 16.74
CA ALA A 375 -24.35 -5.83 16.31
C ALA A 375 -23.12 -6.66 15.87
N PRO A 376 -22.87 -7.83 16.49
CA PRO A 376 -21.69 -8.64 16.20
C PRO A 376 -21.84 -9.59 15.00
N LEU A 377 -22.85 -9.40 14.13
CA LEU A 377 -23.19 -10.36 13.06
C LEU A 377 -22.06 -10.54 12.02
N MET A 378 -21.18 -9.55 11.87
CA MET A 378 -20.04 -9.63 10.95
C MET A 378 -19.01 -10.69 11.34
N GLN A 379 -18.85 -10.97 12.64
CA GLN A 379 -17.88 -11.94 13.15
C GLN A 379 -18.07 -13.34 12.55
N PRO A 380 -19.25 -13.99 12.68
CA PRO A 380 -19.48 -15.30 12.10
C PRO A 380 -19.54 -15.29 10.57
N ILE A 381 -19.83 -14.15 9.93
CA ILE A 381 -19.87 -14.02 8.46
C ILE A 381 -18.45 -14.01 7.87
N VAL A 382 -17.52 -13.28 8.48
CA VAL A 382 -16.12 -13.28 8.07
C VAL A 382 -15.50 -14.66 8.34
N SER A 383 -15.87 -15.31 9.46
CA SER A 383 -15.49 -16.70 9.76
C SER A 383 -15.99 -17.68 8.68
N LEU A 384 -17.27 -17.58 8.29
CA LEU A 384 -17.85 -18.36 7.19
C LEU A 384 -17.08 -18.15 5.88
N SER A 385 -16.73 -16.90 5.56
CA SER A 385 -15.98 -16.55 4.35
C SER A 385 -14.61 -17.23 4.28
N MET A 386 -13.92 -17.31 5.43
CA MET A 386 -12.66 -18.04 5.55
C MET A 386 -12.86 -19.55 5.41
N GLY A 387 -13.95 -20.09 5.97
CA GLY A 387 -14.35 -21.49 5.82
C GLY A 387 -14.56 -21.86 4.36
N VAL A 388 -15.35 -21.05 3.65
CA VAL A 388 -15.61 -21.17 2.20
C VAL A 388 -14.32 -21.17 1.39
N LEU A 389 -13.42 -20.24 1.69
CA LEU A 389 -12.15 -20.11 1.00
C LEU A 389 -11.22 -21.33 1.22
N ARG A 390 -11.22 -21.91 2.42
CA ARG A 390 -10.37 -23.05 2.79
C ARG A 390 -11.03 -24.41 2.62
N GLN A 391 -12.32 -24.44 2.30
CA GLN A 391 -13.14 -25.65 2.31
C GLN A 391 -13.09 -26.35 3.69
N ASP A 392 -13.06 -25.55 4.77
CA ASP A 392 -13.10 -26.07 6.14
C ASP A 392 -14.56 -26.22 6.58
N SER A 393 -15.08 -27.43 6.49
CA SER A 393 -16.48 -27.72 6.85
C SER A 393 -16.80 -27.39 8.30
N THR A 394 -15.83 -27.43 9.22
CA THR A 394 -16.09 -27.09 10.62
C THR A 394 -16.30 -25.58 10.78
N LEU A 395 -15.50 -24.77 10.08
CA LEU A 395 -15.63 -23.31 10.10
C LEU A 395 -16.90 -22.86 9.36
N GLU A 396 -17.20 -23.47 8.21
CA GLU A 396 -18.43 -23.23 7.45
C GLU A 396 -19.68 -23.56 8.27
N LEU A 397 -19.75 -24.76 8.86
CA LEU A 397 -20.91 -25.18 9.66
C LEU A 397 -21.10 -24.33 10.90
N ASN A 398 -20.02 -23.99 11.61
CA ASN A 398 -20.10 -23.12 12.78
C ASN A 398 -20.57 -21.71 12.39
N GLY A 399 -20.00 -21.14 11.32
CA GLY A 399 -20.41 -19.83 10.80
C GLY A 399 -21.88 -19.81 10.40
N VAL A 400 -22.33 -20.77 9.57
CA VAL A 400 -23.73 -20.90 9.15
C VAL A 400 -24.66 -21.07 10.36
N LYS A 401 -24.31 -21.94 11.31
CA LYS A 401 -25.12 -22.17 12.52
C LYS A 401 -25.24 -20.90 13.36
N THR A 402 -24.14 -20.19 13.58
CA THR A 402 -24.14 -18.94 14.37
C THR A 402 -24.94 -17.85 13.67
N ILE A 403 -24.81 -17.71 12.34
CA ILE A 403 -25.62 -16.78 11.55
C ILE A 403 -27.11 -17.15 11.64
N ALA A 404 -27.47 -18.43 11.48
CA ALA A 404 -28.86 -18.86 11.55
C ALA A 404 -29.50 -18.59 12.92
N ILE A 405 -28.76 -18.84 14.01
CA ILE A 405 -29.19 -18.52 15.38
C ILE A 405 -29.34 -17.00 15.56
N GLY A 406 -28.36 -16.22 15.07
CA GLY A 406 -28.41 -14.77 15.09
C GLY A 406 -29.62 -14.20 14.34
N VAL A 407 -29.84 -14.62 13.10
CA VAL A 407 -30.99 -14.22 12.27
C VAL A 407 -32.30 -14.56 12.96
N SER A 408 -32.42 -15.77 13.51
CA SER A 408 -33.62 -16.19 14.24
C SER A 408 -33.86 -15.31 15.47
N THR A 409 -32.80 -14.94 16.18
CA THR A 409 -32.87 -14.05 17.35
C THR A 409 -33.36 -12.65 16.94
N VAL A 410 -32.78 -12.07 15.89
CA VAL A 410 -33.19 -10.74 15.40
C VAL A 410 -34.65 -10.76 14.94
N LEU A 411 -35.05 -11.79 14.17
CA LEU A 411 -36.42 -11.95 13.68
C LEU A 411 -37.42 -12.04 14.84
N VAL A 412 -37.17 -12.92 15.81
CA VAL A 412 -38.06 -13.15 16.95
C VAL A 412 -38.12 -11.91 17.84
N THR A 413 -36.99 -11.26 18.15
CA THR A 413 -36.97 -10.06 18.98
C THR A 413 -37.74 -8.91 18.30
N ALA A 414 -37.50 -8.64 17.02
CA ALA A 414 -38.21 -7.58 16.30
C ALA A 414 -39.70 -7.90 16.13
N ALA A 415 -40.06 -9.16 15.87
CA ALA A 415 -41.46 -9.59 15.75
C ALA A 415 -42.22 -9.44 17.07
N LEU A 416 -41.63 -9.87 18.19
CA LEU A 416 -42.22 -9.69 19.52
C LEU A 416 -42.40 -8.20 19.83
N MET A 417 -41.40 -7.37 19.56
CA MET A 417 -41.51 -5.92 19.76
C MET A 417 -42.61 -5.31 18.90
N ALA A 418 -42.72 -5.69 17.63
CA ALA A 418 -43.78 -5.22 16.74
C ALA A 418 -45.17 -5.66 17.19
N LEU A 419 -45.32 -6.86 17.76
CA LEU A 419 -46.58 -7.36 18.30
C LEU A 419 -47.03 -6.56 19.54
N PHE A 420 -46.09 -6.19 20.42
CA PHE A 420 -46.39 -5.44 21.65
C PHE A 420 -46.44 -3.91 21.46
N THR A 421 -46.05 -3.41 20.28
CA THR A 421 -46.03 -1.97 19.98
C THR A 421 -47.19 -1.62 19.07
N PRO A 422 -48.19 -0.83 19.51
CA PRO A 422 -49.38 -0.49 18.73
C PRO A 422 -49.07 0.63 17.70
N ILE A 423 -48.05 0.44 16.87
CA ILE A 423 -47.62 1.39 15.83
C ILE A 423 -47.54 0.61 14.52
N GLU A 424 -48.59 0.70 13.70
CA GLU A 424 -48.65 0.07 12.36
C GLU A 424 -48.45 1.12 11.26
N ARG A 425 -47.38 1.91 11.38
CA ARG A 425 -47.02 2.91 10.38
C ARG A 425 -45.75 2.51 9.64
N LEU A 426 -45.85 2.36 8.32
CA LEU A 426 -44.68 2.25 7.45
C LEU A 426 -43.88 3.56 7.48
N THR A 427 -42.62 3.46 7.94
CA THR A 427 -41.67 4.58 7.94
C THR A 427 -40.82 4.55 6.68
N SER A 428 -40.22 5.69 6.29
CA SER A 428 -39.38 5.75 5.09
C SER A 428 -38.15 4.83 5.22
N GLU A 429 -37.61 4.68 6.42
CA GLU A 429 -36.54 3.73 6.71
C GLU A 429 -36.97 2.27 6.48
N MET A 430 -38.20 1.89 6.84
CA MET A 430 -38.70 0.54 6.53
C MET A 430 -38.90 0.35 5.03
N VAL A 431 -39.55 1.32 4.36
CA VAL A 431 -39.84 1.26 2.92
C VAL A 431 -38.57 1.13 2.09
N GLY A 432 -37.50 1.85 2.46
CA GLY A 432 -36.20 1.75 1.78
C GLY A 432 -35.57 0.36 1.81
N ARG A 433 -36.06 -0.55 2.66
CA ARG A 433 -35.59 -1.94 2.78
C ARG A 433 -36.50 -2.96 2.08
N LEU A 434 -37.61 -2.51 1.49
CA LEU A 434 -38.58 -3.38 0.79
C LEU A 434 -38.34 -3.46 -0.72
N SER A 435 -37.42 -2.65 -1.25
CA SER A 435 -37.13 -2.56 -2.68
C SER A 435 -35.64 -2.80 -2.94
N PRO A 436 -35.13 -4.02 -2.67
CA PRO A 436 -33.70 -4.33 -2.83
C PRO A 436 -33.28 -4.27 -4.30
N THR A 437 -32.11 -3.71 -4.56
CA THR A 437 -31.55 -3.51 -5.91
C THR A 437 -30.15 -4.11 -6.05
N ILE A 438 -29.64 -4.13 -7.28
CA ILE A 438 -28.25 -4.55 -7.53
C ILE A 438 -27.21 -3.64 -6.86
N LEU A 439 -27.58 -2.37 -6.57
CA LEU A 439 -26.69 -1.44 -5.88
C LEU A 439 -26.42 -1.89 -4.44
N ASP A 440 -27.43 -2.46 -3.77
CA ASP A 440 -27.28 -3.00 -2.41
C ASP A 440 -26.26 -4.15 -2.38
N LEU A 441 -26.27 -5.01 -3.40
CA LEU A 441 -25.29 -6.08 -3.56
C LEU A 441 -23.85 -5.53 -3.73
N TYR A 442 -23.66 -4.46 -4.51
CA TYR A 442 -22.34 -3.84 -4.64
C TYR A 442 -21.86 -3.25 -3.32
N VAL A 443 -22.74 -2.58 -2.56
CA VAL A 443 -22.42 -2.08 -1.22
C VAL A 443 -22.00 -3.24 -0.32
N ALA A 444 -22.75 -4.34 -0.31
CA ALA A 444 -22.43 -5.54 0.46
C ALA A 444 -21.07 -6.15 0.08
N MET A 445 -20.74 -6.21 -1.22
CA MET A 445 -19.44 -6.68 -1.69
C MET A 445 -18.29 -5.77 -1.21
N VAL A 446 -18.45 -4.45 -1.28
CA VAL A 446 -17.43 -3.52 -0.79
C VAL A 446 -17.27 -3.63 0.74
N SER A 447 -18.37 -3.77 1.48
CA SER A 447 -18.34 -4.00 2.94
C SER A 447 -17.63 -5.31 3.30
N GLY A 448 -17.87 -6.40 2.56
CA GLY A 448 -17.18 -7.67 2.76
C GLY A 448 -15.68 -7.60 2.49
N ALA A 449 -15.28 -6.90 1.42
CA ALA A 449 -13.88 -6.66 1.12
C ALA A 449 -13.18 -5.85 2.22
N ALA A 450 -13.83 -4.79 2.69
CA ALA A 450 -13.33 -3.97 3.79
C ALA A 450 -13.20 -4.77 5.09
N ALA A 451 -14.20 -5.61 5.41
CA ALA A 451 -14.17 -6.47 6.59
C ALA A 451 -13.00 -7.45 6.59
N ALA A 452 -12.79 -8.15 5.47
CA ALA A 452 -11.69 -9.09 5.32
C ALA A 452 -10.32 -8.38 5.40
N TYR A 453 -10.16 -7.27 4.67
CA TYR A 453 -8.90 -6.51 4.67
C TYR A 453 -8.56 -5.93 6.05
N ALA A 454 -9.55 -5.41 6.77
CA ALA A 454 -9.39 -4.93 8.13
C ALA A 454 -8.97 -6.06 9.07
N LYS A 455 -9.65 -7.21 8.98
CA LYS A 455 -9.36 -8.37 9.83
C LYS A 455 -7.97 -8.97 9.58
N SER A 456 -7.50 -8.91 8.33
CA SER A 456 -6.16 -9.37 7.95
C SER A 456 -5.03 -8.45 8.43
N ASN A 457 -5.31 -7.22 8.87
CA ASN A 457 -4.30 -6.25 9.28
C ASN A 457 -4.51 -5.80 10.73
N GLU A 458 -3.72 -6.36 11.65
CA GLU A 458 -3.76 -6.04 13.10
C GLU A 458 -3.62 -4.53 13.39
N LYS A 459 -2.83 -3.80 12.59
CA LYS A 459 -2.66 -2.34 12.72
C LYS A 459 -3.92 -1.54 12.39
N ILE A 460 -4.80 -2.07 11.55
CA ILE A 460 -6.02 -1.39 11.09
C ILE A 460 -7.19 -1.71 12.03
N LEU A 461 -7.22 -2.92 12.62
CA LEU A 461 -8.22 -3.35 13.60
C LEU A 461 -8.40 -2.37 14.77
N GLY A 462 -7.31 -1.77 15.26
CA GLY A 462 -7.36 -0.77 16.33
C GLY A 462 -7.97 0.58 15.92
N SER A 463 -7.97 0.93 14.63
CA SER A 463 -8.49 2.20 14.08
C SER A 463 -9.89 2.08 13.48
N LEU A 464 -10.31 0.89 13.05
CA LEU A 464 -11.63 0.58 12.50
C LEU A 464 -12.63 0.11 13.58
N ALA A 465 -12.37 0.45 14.84
CA ALA A 465 -13.20 0.06 15.98
C ALA A 465 -14.69 0.39 15.73
N GLY A 466 -15.48 -0.66 15.46
CA GLY A 466 -16.94 -0.67 15.53
C GLY A 466 -17.76 0.04 14.44
N VAL A 467 -17.28 1.12 13.81
CA VAL A 467 -18.21 2.07 13.14
C VAL A 467 -18.57 1.75 11.67
N ALA A 468 -17.68 1.16 10.87
CA ALA A 468 -17.86 1.20 9.39
C ALA A 468 -18.37 -0.09 8.72
N ILE A 469 -18.35 -1.23 9.40
CA ILE A 469 -18.38 -2.55 8.71
C ILE A 469 -19.74 -3.27 8.82
N ALA A 470 -20.57 -2.96 9.82
CA ALA A 470 -21.81 -3.70 10.11
C ALA A 470 -23.09 -3.10 9.48
N VAL A 471 -22.93 -2.26 8.46
CA VAL A 471 -23.97 -1.32 7.98
C VAL A 471 -25.15 -1.97 7.23
N ALA A 472 -25.10 -3.26 6.90
CA ALA A 472 -26.01 -3.82 5.89
C ALA A 472 -26.97 -4.93 6.34
N LEU A 473 -26.88 -5.45 7.58
CA LEU A 473 -27.49 -6.75 7.91
C LEU A 473 -28.61 -6.71 8.94
N VAL A 474 -28.42 -6.05 10.09
CA VAL A 474 -29.44 -6.08 11.15
C VAL A 474 -30.74 -5.40 10.73
N PRO A 475 -30.73 -4.21 10.11
CA PRO A 475 -31.99 -3.52 9.84
C PRO A 475 -32.89 -4.23 8.81
N PRO A 476 -32.39 -4.82 7.71
CA PRO A 476 -33.22 -5.68 6.86
C PRO A 476 -33.86 -6.87 7.61
N ILE A 477 -33.10 -7.54 8.51
CA ILE A 477 -33.68 -8.63 9.32
C ILE A 477 -34.71 -8.09 10.32
N ALA A 478 -34.46 -6.93 10.94
CA ALA A 478 -35.40 -6.30 11.86
C ALA A 478 -36.70 -5.88 11.15
N VAL A 479 -36.62 -5.29 9.95
CA VAL A 479 -37.79 -4.98 9.11
C VAL A 479 -38.54 -6.26 8.73
N ALA A 480 -37.83 -7.34 8.39
CA ALA A 480 -38.47 -8.62 8.15
C ALA A 480 -39.19 -9.15 9.41
N GLY A 481 -38.57 -9.04 10.58
CA GLY A 481 -39.17 -9.40 11.87
C GLY A 481 -40.40 -8.55 12.21
N ILE A 482 -40.36 -7.24 11.96
CA ILE A 482 -41.52 -6.36 12.10
C ILE A 482 -42.65 -6.80 11.15
N GLY A 483 -42.32 -7.11 9.89
CA GLY A 483 -43.28 -7.65 8.92
C GLY A 483 -43.92 -8.96 9.39
N MET A 484 -43.13 -9.85 10.01
CA MET A 484 -43.64 -11.08 10.65
C MET A 484 -44.58 -10.76 11.83
N GLY A 485 -44.22 -9.80 12.68
CA GLY A 485 -45.06 -9.36 13.81
C GLY A 485 -46.38 -8.71 13.38
N TRP A 486 -46.39 -7.96 12.29
CA TRP A 486 -47.58 -7.37 11.69
C TRP A 486 -48.37 -8.32 10.78
N GLY A 487 -47.88 -9.54 10.54
CA GLY A 487 -48.48 -10.47 9.57
C GLY A 487 -48.35 -10.04 8.10
N ASN A 488 -47.50 -9.06 7.80
CA ASN A 488 -47.22 -8.58 6.44
C ASN A 488 -46.11 -9.43 5.79
N TRP A 489 -46.51 -10.51 5.13
CA TRP A 489 -45.58 -11.43 4.47
C TRP A 489 -44.80 -10.80 3.31
N HIS A 490 -45.38 -9.83 2.61
CA HIS A 490 -44.66 -9.12 1.54
C HIS A 490 -43.48 -8.34 2.13
N MET A 491 -43.71 -7.60 3.22
CA MET A 491 -42.68 -6.90 3.97
C MET A 491 -41.57 -7.85 4.46
N PHE A 492 -41.97 -9.01 5.00
CA PHE A 492 -41.03 -10.05 5.42
C PHE A 492 -40.13 -10.52 4.27
N TYR A 493 -40.71 -10.99 3.15
CA TYR A 493 -39.93 -11.56 2.07
C TYR A 493 -39.03 -10.54 1.38
N SER A 494 -39.49 -9.31 1.17
CA SER A 494 -38.70 -8.27 0.51
C SER A 494 -37.48 -7.86 1.36
N ALA A 495 -37.69 -7.61 2.66
CA ALA A 495 -36.60 -7.24 3.56
C ALA A 495 -35.65 -8.42 3.84
N PHE A 496 -36.19 -9.64 3.90
CA PHE A 496 -35.37 -10.84 4.07
C PHE A 496 -34.54 -11.15 2.81
N LEU A 497 -35.08 -10.91 1.61
CA LEU A 497 -34.32 -11.00 0.37
C LEU A 497 -33.13 -10.05 0.39
N LEU A 498 -33.33 -8.78 0.78
CA LEU A 498 -32.24 -7.81 0.96
C LEU A 498 -31.16 -8.36 1.90
N PHE A 499 -31.53 -8.91 3.06
CA PHE A 499 -30.59 -9.55 3.98
C PHE A 499 -29.80 -10.68 3.32
N VAL A 500 -30.47 -11.63 2.67
CA VAL A 500 -29.83 -12.80 2.02
C VAL A 500 -28.85 -12.33 0.94
N THR A 501 -29.25 -11.36 0.12
CA THR A 501 -28.39 -10.83 -0.94
C THR A 501 -27.14 -10.16 -0.38
N ASN A 502 -27.29 -9.38 0.69
CA ASN A 502 -26.17 -8.73 1.37
C ASN A 502 -25.23 -9.76 2.01
N LEU A 503 -25.77 -10.78 2.68
CA LEU A 503 -24.98 -11.86 3.25
C LEU A 503 -24.15 -12.56 2.16
N VAL A 504 -24.76 -12.86 1.02
CA VAL A 504 -24.08 -13.52 -0.10
C VAL A 504 -22.96 -12.67 -0.68
N GLY A 505 -23.22 -11.39 -0.93
CA GLY A 505 -22.21 -10.45 -1.43
C GLY A 505 -21.03 -10.30 -0.46
N ILE A 506 -21.31 -10.18 0.84
CA ILE A 506 -20.28 -10.07 1.88
C ILE A 506 -19.40 -11.32 1.91
N VAL A 507 -20.00 -12.52 1.95
CA VAL A 507 -19.24 -13.77 2.06
C VAL A 507 -18.34 -13.99 0.86
N PHE A 508 -18.88 -13.81 -0.35
CA PHE A 508 -18.11 -13.96 -1.58
C PHE A 508 -16.94 -12.97 -1.64
N SER A 509 -17.20 -11.70 -1.34
CA SER A 509 -16.18 -10.65 -1.43
C SER A 509 -15.09 -10.79 -0.36
N ALA A 510 -15.47 -11.14 0.87
CA ALA A 510 -14.51 -11.41 1.94
C ALA A 510 -13.63 -12.63 1.60
N ALA A 511 -14.23 -13.71 1.06
CA ALA A 511 -13.48 -14.88 0.59
C ALA A 511 -12.51 -14.51 -0.54
N PHE A 512 -12.94 -13.65 -1.48
CA PHE A 512 -12.10 -13.15 -2.58
C PHE A 512 -10.90 -12.35 -2.05
N VAL A 513 -11.11 -11.44 -1.09
CA VAL A 513 -10.01 -10.67 -0.48
C VAL A 513 -9.04 -11.57 0.26
N PHE A 514 -9.52 -12.52 1.06
CA PHE A 514 -8.64 -13.48 1.73
C PHE A 514 -7.84 -14.34 0.72
N ALA A 515 -8.41 -14.67 -0.44
CA ALA A 515 -7.70 -15.36 -1.53
C ALA A 515 -6.56 -14.50 -2.08
N VAL A 516 -6.84 -13.21 -2.35
CA VAL A 516 -5.84 -12.25 -2.86
C VAL A 516 -4.71 -12.01 -1.86
N LEU A 517 -5.02 -12.02 -0.55
CA LEU A 517 -4.04 -11.88 0.54
C LEU A 517 -3.31 -13.19 0.89
N GLY A 518 -3.56 -14.29 0.16
CA GLY A 518 -2.81 -15.53 0.30
C GLY A 518 -3.19 -16.40 1.50
N TYR A 519 -4.37 -16.23 2.09
CA TYR A 519 -4.81 -17.04 3.25
C TYR A 519 -5.25 -18.47 2.88
N SER A 520 -5.32 -18.82 1.59
CA SER A 520 -5.63 -20.18 1.11
C SER A 520 -4.89 -20.51 -0.19
N PRO A 521 -4.41 -21.75 -0.37
CA PRO A 521 -3.89 -22.21 -1.65
C PRO A 521 -4.95 -22.13 -2.76
N LEU A 522 -4.57 -21.63 -3.95
CA LEU A 522 -5.49 -21.39 -5.07
C LEU A 522 -6.29 -22.64 -5.50
N HIS A 523 -5.73 -23.84 -5.37
CA HIS A 523 -6.43 -25.08 -5.76
C HIS A 523 -7.61 -25.42 -4.82
N LEU A 524 -7.49 -25.12 -3.52
CA LEU A 524 -8.56 -25.28 -2.53
C LEU A 524 -9.61 -24.18 -2.71
N ALA A 525 -9.15 -22.95 -2.90
CA ALA A 525 -10.01 -21.76 -3.03
C ALA A 525 -10.97 -21.82 -4.23
N LYS A 526 -10.54 -22.41 -5.35
CA LYS A 526 -11.31 -22.45 -6.61
C LYS A 526 -12.71 -23.02 -6.44
N LYS A 527 -12.87 -24.13 -5.70
CA LYS A 527 -14.17 -24.79 -5.55
C LYS A 527 -15.15 -23.92 -4.78
N GLY A 528 -14.74 -23.41 -3.62
CA GLY A 528 -15.57 -22.54 -2.79
C GLY A 528 -15.95 -21.24 -3.50
N MET A 529 -14.97 -20.56 -4.12
CA MET A 529 -15.22 -19.33 -4.87
C MET A 529 -16.17 -19.55 -6.05
N PHE A 530 -16.04 -20.67 -6.77
CA PHE A 530 -16.94 -20.97 -7.89
C PHE A 530 -18.39 -21.17 -7.44
N VAL A 531 -18.61 -21.92 -6.36
CA VAL A 531 -19.96 -22.12 -5.81
C VAL A 531 -20.58 -20.79 -5.40
N TRP A 532 -19.85 -19.95 -4.66
CA TRP A 532 -20.37 -18.66 -4.22
C TRP A 532 -20.56 -17.66 -5.37
N LEU A 533 -19.73 -17.72 -6.41
CA LEU A 533 -19.94 -16.93 -7.63
C LEU A 533 -21.28 -17.30 -8.30
N MET A 534 -21.61 -18.60 -8.37
CA MET A 534 -22.90 -19.05 -8.90
C MET A 534 -24.07 -18.58 -8.04
N ILE A 535 -23.93 -18.59 -6.70
CA ILE A 535 -24.95 -18.06 -5.78
C ILE A 535 -25.13 -16.54 -5.97
N VAL A 536 -24.04 -15.77 -6.10
CA VAL A 536 -24.09 -14.33 -6.38
C VAL A 536 -24.82 -14.07 -7.70
N MET A 537 -24.50 -14.82 -8.77
CA MET A 537 -25.18 -14.69 -10.06
C MET A 537 -26.68 -15.00 -9.97
N LEU A 538 -27.05 -16.07 -9.25
CA LEU A 538 -28.45 -16.45 -9.04
C LEU A 538 -29.23 -15.34 -8.33
N VAL A 539 -28.66 -14.78 -7.26
CA VAL A 539 -29.29 -13.74 -6.44
C VAL A 539 -29.33 -12.38 -7.15
N SER A 540 -28.43 -12.15 -8.11
CA SER A 540 -28.41 -10.91 -8.92
C SER A 540 -29.61 -10.78 -9.86
N ILE A 541 -30.24 -11.88 -10.26
CA ILE A 541 -31.38 -11.88 -11.19
C ILE A 541 -32.58 -11.07 -10.66
N PRO A 542 -33.15 -11.36 -9.47
CA PRO A 542 -34.26 -10.56 -8.93
C PRO A 542 -33.85 -9.11 -8.63
N LEU A 543 -32.62 -8.88 -8.17
CA LEU A 543 -32.10 -7.53 -7.88
C LEU A 543 -31.97 -6.66 -9.12
N TYR A 544 -31.56 -7.25 -10.25
CA TYR A 544 -31.51 -6.55 -11.52
C TYR A 544 -32.91 -6.17 -12.01
N SER A 545 -33.89 -7.05 -11.82
CA SER A 545 -35.30 -6.74 -12.12
C SER A 545 -35.80 -5.56 -11.29
N SER A 546 -35.57 -5.57 -9.98
CA SER A 546 -35.94 -4.46 -9.08
C SER A 546 -35.21 -3.16 -9.44
N PHE A 547 -33.94 -3.24 -9.86
CA PHE A 547 -33.19 -2.08 -10.29
C PHE A 547 -33.79 -1.44 -11.56
N ARG A 548 -34.19 -2.25 -12.55
CA ARG A 548 -34.88 -1.73 -13.74
C ARG A 548 -36.21 -1.08 -13.39
N GLN A 549 -36.96 -1.67 -12.47
CA GLN A 549 -38.22 -1.09 -11.98
C GLN A 549 -37.99 0.26 -11.29
N MET A 550 -36.96 0.37 -10.44
CA MET A 550 -36.57 1.64 -9.83
C MET A 550 -36.17 2.69 -10.86
N GLU A 551 -35.43 2.30 -11.91
CA GLU A 551 -35.05 3.20 -13.01
C GLU A 551 -36.28 3.73 -13.76
N GLU A 552 -37.23 2.84 -14.08
CA GLU A 552 -38.52 3.19 -14.67
C GLU A 552 -39.31 4.16 -13.78
N ASP A 553 -39.38 3.91 -12.48
CA ASP A 553 -40.11 4.76 -11.53
C ASP A 553 -39.50 6.16 -11.45
N ILE A 554 -38.18 6.26 -11.34
CA ILE A 554 -37.47 7.54 -11.33
C ILE A 554 -37.70 8.29 -12.65
N TYR A 555 -37.67 7.58 -13.78
CA TYR A 555 -37.93 8.17 -15.09
C TYR A 555 -39.36 8.72 -15.19
N LEU A 556 -40.36 7.95 -14.78
CA LEU A 556 -41.77 8.35 -14.79
C LEU A 556 -42.03 9.54 -13.86
N GLN A 557 -41.47 9.48 -12.65
CA GLN A 557 -41.58 10.56 -11.67
C GLN A 557 -40.98 11.86 -12.21
N ARG A 558 -39.77 11.80 -12.78
CA ARG A 558 -39.09 12.96 -13.37
C ARG A 558 -39.84 13.51 -14.59
N THR A 559 -40.38 12.63 -15.42
CA THR A 559 -41.17 13.00 -16.59
C THR A 559 -42.43 13.76 -16.18
N LEU A 560 -43.14 13.28 -15.16
CA LEU A 560 -44.37 13.92 -14.69
C LEU A 560 -44.12 15.22 -13.89
N LEU A 561 -43.04 15.30 -13.10
CA LEU A 561 -42.66 16.51 -12.36
C LEU A 561 -42.28 17.69 -13.28
N ASN A 562 -41.74 17.41 -14.46
CA ASN A 562 -41.29 18.42 -15.41
C ASN A 562 -42.39 18.86 -16.40
N VAL A 563 -43.60 18.32 -16.29
CA VAL A 563 -44.70 18.66 -17.18
C VAL A 563 -45.64 19.64 -16.49
N ASN A 564 -45.83 20.78 -17.15
CA ASN A 564 -46.90 21.71 -16.85
C ASN A 564 -48.04 21.46 -17.84
N PHE A 565 -49.28 21.39 -17.35
CA PHE A 565 -50.46 21.24 -18.18
C PHE A 565 -51.30 22.53 -18.10
N ASP A 566 -51.73 23.04 -19.25
CA ASP A 566 -52.71 24.13 -19.32
C ASP A 566 -54.09 23.56 -19.64
N ILE A 567 -55.00 23.63 -18.67
CA ILE A 567 -56.33 23.02 -18.78
C ILE A 567 -57.39 24.04 -18.40
N GLY A 568 -58.19 24.45 -19.39
CA GLY A 568 -59.30 25.40 -19.17
C GLY A 568 -58.86 26.79 -18.71
N GLY A 569 -57.64 27.22 -19.05
CA GLY A 569 -57.05 28.48 -18.58
C GLY A 569 -56.37 28.40 -17.22
N ASN A 570 -56.33 27.23 -16.58
CA ASN A 570 -55.61 27.01 -15.33
C ASN A 570 -54.25 26.34 -15.59
N HIS A 571 -53.19 26.85 -14.96
CA HIS A 571 -51.88 26.22 -14.95
C HIS A 571 -51.87 25.09 -13.92
N VAL A 572 -51.58 23.87 -14.38
CA VAL A 572 -51.58 22.66 -13.55
C VAL A 572 -50.18 22.07 -13.50
N LYS A 573 -49.68 21.82 -12.28
CA LYS A 573 -48.39 21.18 -12.02
C LYS A 573 -48.57 19.98 -11.11
N LEU A 574 -47.84 18.91 -11.39
CA LEU A 574 -47.80 17.71 -10.55
C LEU A 574 -46.64 17.79 -9.57
N THR A 575 -46.90 17.45 -8.31
CA THR A 575 -45.91 17.37 -7.22
C THR A 575 -46.18 16.14 -6.36
N HIS A 576 -45.21 15.73 -5.53
CA HIS A 576 -45.34 14.56 -4.64
C HIS A 576 -45.90 13.33 -5.36
N ILE A 577 -45.21 12.91 -6.42
CA ILE A 577 -45.63 11.78 -7.25
C ILE A 577 -45.04 10.50 -6.67
N GLU A 578 -45.91 9.59 -6.27
CA GLU A 578 -45.59 8.27 -5.74
C GLU A 578 -46.22 7.19 -6.66
N LEU A 579 -45.41 6.19 -6.98
CA LEU A 579 -45.79 5.08 -7.85
C LEU A 579 -45.97 3.83 -7.00
N PHE A 580 -47.13 3.17 -7.14
CA PHE A 580 -47.44 1.94 -6.43
C PHE A 580 -47.77 0.84 -7.43
N HIS A 581 -46.96 -0.22 -7.41
CA HIS A 581 -47.19 -1.40 -8.24
C HIS A 581 -48.11 -2.39 -7.53
N ARG A 582 -49.32 -2.61 -8.06
CA ARG A 582 -50.23 -3.64 -7.58
C ARG A 582 -50.41 -4.74 -8.62
N ALA A 583 -50.76 -5.94 -8.16
CA ALA A 583 -50.92 -7.13 -9.00
C ALA A 583 -51.93 -7.01 -10.17
N LYS A 584 -52.81 -6.00 -10.17
CA LYS A 584 -53.83 -5.79 -11.22
C LYS A 584 -53.60 -4.56 -12.10
N LYS A 585 -53.27 -3.40 -11.52
CA LYS A 585 -52.96 -2.14 -12.22
C LYS A 585 -52.03 -1.30 -11.36
N ASP A 586 -51.13 -0.56 -12.00
CA ASP A 586 -50.29 0.42 -11.32
C ASP A 586 -51.14 1.59 -10.82
N GLU A 587 -50.81 2.13 -9.65
CA GLU A 587 -51.43 3.33 -9.09
C GLU A 587 -50.41 4.47 -9.06
N ILE A 588 -50.82 5.65 -9.51
CA ILE A 588 -50.03 6.88 -9.43
C ILE A 588 -50.74 7.80 -8.46
N HIS A 589 -50.10 8.04 -7.32
CA HIS A 589 -50.56 9.00 -6.33
C HIS A 589 -49.82 10.31 -6.58
N CYS A 590 -50.54 11.42 -6.72
CA CYS A 590 -49.92 12.71 -7.00
C CYS A 590 -50.70 13.86 -6.37
N GLU A 591 -49.98 14.95 -6.07
CA GLU A 591 -50.59 16.22 -5.75
C GLU A 591 -50.67 17.10 -7.00
N VAL A 592 -51.85 17.66 -7.24
CA VAL A 592 -52.15 18.51 -8.38
C VAL A 592 -52.25 19.95 -7.88
N LEU A 593 -51.23 20.76 -8.17
CA LEU A 593 -51.23 22.20 -7.91
C LEU A 593 -51.87 22.93 -9.10
N THR A 594 -52.89 23.73 -8.86
CA THR A 594 -53.63 24.43 -9.92
C THR A 594 -54.01 25.85 -9.51
N THR A 595 -54.01 26.79 -10.47
CA THR A 595 -54.41 28.19 -10.27
C THR A 595 -55.91 28.40 -10.05
N GLY A 596 -56.74 27.36 -10.30
CA GLY A 596 -58.18 27.43 -10.13
C GLY A 596 -58.84 26.06 -9.99
N VAL A 597 -60.13 26.05 -9.63
CA VAL A 597 -60.89 24.82 -9.36
C VAL A 597 -61.26 24.08 -10.65
N LEU A 598 -60.72 22.88 -10.82
CA LEU A 598 -60.95 22.05 -12.00
C LEU A 598 -62.32 21.35 -11.96
N ARG A 599 -63.09 21.48 -13.03
CA ARG A 599 -64.39 20.80 -13.24
C ARG A 599 -64.18 19.32 -13.60
N LEU A 600 -65.24 18.52 -13.50
CA LEU A 600 -65.20 17.07 -13.73
C LEU A 600 -64.72 16.68 -15.13
N LYS A 601 -65.03 17.50 -16.15
CA LYS A 601 -64.51 17.33 -17.53
C LYS A 601 -63.00 17.58 -17.61
N GLU A 602 -62.50 18.62 -16.95
CA GLU A 602 -61.08 19.00 -16.93
C GLU A 602 -60.24 17.96 -16.16
N LYS A 603 -60.76 17.41 -15.06
CA LYS A 603 -60.14 16.29 -14.34
C LYS A 603 -59.97 15.04 -15.21
N LYS A 604 -60.94 14.73 -16.08
CA LYS A 604 -60.82 13.62 -17.05
C LYS A 604 -59.75 13.90 -18.13
N ILE A 605 -59.65 15.14 -18.59
CA ILE A 605 -58.61 15.57 -19.53
C ILE A 605 -57.22 15.42 -18.88
N LEU A 606 -57.04 15.92 -17.66
CA LEU A 606 -55.80 15.77 -16.90
C LEU A 606 -55.41 14.30 -16.75
N LYS A 607 -56.35 13.42 -16.38
CA LYS A 607 -56.13 11.97 -16.30
C LYS A 607 -55.58 11.43 -17.63
N ASN A 608 -56.23 11.74 -18.75
CA ASN A 608 -55.82 11.23 -20.06
C ASN A 608 -54.46 11.79 -20.50
N LEU A 609 -54.15 13.05 -20.17
CA LEU A 609 -52.86 13.66 -20.46
C LEU A 609 -51.73 13.00 -19.68
N ILE A 610 -51.95 12.69 -18.40
CA ILE A 610 -51.00 11.94 -17.56
C ILE A 610 -50.77 10.55 -18.15
N LEU A 611 -51.84 9.80 -18.45
CA LEU A 611 -51.75 8.46 -19.03
C LEU A 611 -51.04 8.43 -20.39
N LYS A 612 -51.33 9.42 -21.25
CA LYS A 612 -50.67 9.56 -22.55
C LYS A 612 -49.18 9.91 -22.38
N LYS A 613 -48.82 10.63 -21.32
CA LYS A 613 -47.43 11.06 -21.11
C LYS A 613 -46.54 9.93 -20.58
N ILE A 614 -47.09 9.04 -19.77
CA ILE A 614 -46.39 7.85 -19.24
C ILE A 614 -46.46 6.64 -20.17
N ASP A 615 -47.26 6.70 -21.23
CA ASP A 615 -47.54 5.61 -22.19
C ASP A 615 -47.89 4.28 -21.50
N LYS A 616 -48.68 4.36 -20.42
CA LYS A 616 -49.02 3.22 -19.56
C LYS A 616 -50.43 3.37 -19.01
N GLU A 617 -51.17 2.26 -18.89
CA GLU A 617 -52.41 2.25 -18.14
C GLU A 617 -52.15 2.24 -16.63
N ALA A 618 -52.62 3.28 -15.94
CA ALA A 618 -52.53 3.37 -14.48
C ALA A 618 -53.82 3.96 -13.88
N VAL A 619 -54.05 3.66 -12.61
CA VAL A 619 -55.06 4.32 -11.79
C VAL A 619 -54.43 5.58 -11.19
N ILE A 620 -55.00 6.75 -11.48
CA ILE A 620 -54.49 8.02 -10.95
C ILE A 620 -55.31 8.42 -9.74
N ILE A 621 -54.65 8.53 -8.59
CA ILE A 621 -55.17 9.06 -7.34
C ILE A 621 -54.55 10.44 -7.14
N ALA A 622 -55.37 11.47 -7.09
CA ALA A 622 -54.91 12.86 -7.11
C ALA A 622 -55.51 13.67 -5.97
N THR A 623 -54.65 14.34 -5.20
CA THR A 623 -55.05 15.36 -4.21
C THR A 623 -54.89 16.74 -4.84
N PHE A 624 -55.97 17.53 -4.88
CA PHE A 624 -55.95 18.85 -5.52
C PHE A 624 -55.62 19.95 -4.51
N ARG A 625 -54.63 20.78 -4.83
CA ARG A 625 -54.24 21.98 -4.08
C ARG A 625 -54.41 23.21 -4.98
N TYR A 626 -55.16 24.20 -4.50
CA TYR A 626 -55.47 25.42 -5.26
C TYR A 626 -54.60 26.57 -4.75
N LEU A 627 -53.97 27.31 -5.68
CA LEU A 627 -53.32 28.58 -5.36
C LEU A 627 -54.43 29.62 -5.09
N LEU A 628 -54.34 30.28 -3.93
CA LEU A 628 -55.29 31.32 -3.51
C LEU A 628 -54.95 32.68 -4.10
#